data_AF-K1SZF3-F1
#
_entry.id   AF-K1SZF3-F1
#
_cell.length_a   1.000
_cell.length_b   1.000
_cell.length_c   1.000
_cell.angle_alpha   90.00
_cell.angle_beta   90.00
_cell.angle_gamma   90.00
#
_symmetry.space_group_name_H-M   'P 1'
#
loop_
_entity.id
_entity.type
_entity.pdbx_description
1 polymer ?
#
loop_
_entity_poly.entity_id
_entity_poly.type
_entity_poly.pdbx_seq_one_letter_code
_entity_poly.pdbx_strand_id
1 'polypeptide(L)' 'MEFSRAWEGFNPGEWNEKVNVSDFIKRNYTEYTGDSSFLSGATERTKELMEKFQSFLT' A
#
# COMPACT_ATOMS: atom_id res chain seq x y z
N MET A 1 4.52 -21.61 -15.09
CA MET A 1 4.97 -20.22 -14.90
C MET A 1 5.41 -20.09 -13.46
N GLU A 2 6.64 -19.64 -13.23
CA GLU A 2 7.09 -19.22 -11.90
C GLU A 2 6.28 -17.97 -11.53
N PHE A 3 5.41 -18.08 -10.53
CA PHE A 3 4.77 -16.90 -9.95
C PHE A 3 5.82 -16.17 -9.11
N SER A 4 6.02 -14.88 -9.37
CA SER A 4 6.87 -14.06 -8.49
C SER A 4 6.32 -14.18 -7.06
N ARG A 5 7.20 -14.38 -6.06
CA ARG A 5 6.81 -14.35 -4.64
C ARG A 5 6.03 -13.08 -4.28
N ALA A 6 6.25 -11.99 -5.00
CA ALA A 6 5.52 -10.74 -4.81
C ALA A 6 4.01 -10.85 -5.09
N TRP A 7 3.54 -11.88 -5.79
CA TRP A 7 2.13 -12.07 -6.14
C TRP A 7 1.39 -13.09 -5.27
N GLU A 8 2.07 -13.65 -4.27
CA GLU A 8 1.48 -14.64 -3.37
C GLU A 8 0.26 -14.06 -2.63
N GLY A 9 -0.86 -14.79 -2.66
CA GLY A 9 -2.11 -14.40 -2.01
C GLY A 9 -3.02 -13.46 -2.80
N PHE A 10 -2.59 -12.93 -3.96
CA PHE A 10 -3.48 -12.17 -4.84
C PHE A 10 -4.34 -13.09 -5.73
N ASN A 11 -5.58 -12.66 -5.95
CA ASN A 11 -6.51 -13.28 -6.88
C ASN A 11 -6.04 -13.07 -8.34
N PRO A 12 -5.87 -14.16 -9.12
CA PRO A 12 -5.42 -14.06 -10.51
C PRO A 12 -6.44 -13.37 -11.41
N GLY A 13 -5.97 -12.81 -12.53
CA GLY A 13 -6.76 -12.07 -13.51
C GLY A 13 -5.96 -11.72 -14.76
N GLU A 14 -6.52 -10.84 -15.59
CA GLU A 14 -5.85 -10.34 -16.80
C GLU A 14 -4.53 -9.62 -16.47
N TRP A 15 -4.44 -9.05 -15.27
CA TRP A 15 -3.25 -8.35 -14.78
C TRP A 15 -2.00 -9.25 -14.68
N ASN A 16 -2.17 -10.58 -14.63
CA ASN A 16 -1.04 -11.52 -14.62
C ASN A 16 -0.36 -11.67 -15.98
N GLU A 17 -1.07 -11.33 -17.07
CA GLU A 17 -0.62 -11.59 -18.44
C GLU A 17 -0.34 -10.30 -19.22
N LYS A 18 -0.97 -9.19 -18.84
CA LYS A 18 -0.75 -7.86 -19.43
C LYS A 18 -0.82 -6.76 -18.37
N VAL A 19 -0.29 -5.59 -18.70
CA VAL A 19 -0.40 -4.41 -17.83
C VAL A 19 -1.87 -4.00 -17.72
N ASN A 20 -2.52 -4.38 -16.61
CA ASN A 20 -3.90 -4.04 -16.32
C ASN A 20 -4.11 -3.79 -14.81
N VAL A 21 -3.71 -2.60 -14.35
CA VAL A 21 -3.81 -2.21 -12.94
C VAL A 21 -5.27 -2.17 -12.45
N SER A 22 -6.23 -1.86 -13.33
CA SER A 22 -7.65 -1.80 -12.95
C SER A 22 -8.20 -3.18 -12.57
N ASP A 23 -7.85 -4.23 -13.34
CA ASP A 23 -8.24 -5.61 -13.02
C ASP A 23 -7.60 -6.09 -11.71
N PHE A 24 -6.31 -5.77 -11.48
CA PHE A 24 -5.64 -6.07 -10.21
C PHE A 24 -6.36 -5.47 -9.00
N ILE A 25 -6.65 -4.16 -9.04
CA ILE A 25 -7.32 -3.46 -7.93
C ILE A 25 -8.70 -4.06 -7.68
N LYS A 26 -9.53 -4.20 -8.72
CA LYS A 26 -10.90 -4.72 -8.56
C LYS A 26 -10.95 -6.13 -7.96
N ARG A 27 -9.95 -6.96 -8.23
CA ARG A 27 -9.89 -8.35 -7.75
C ARG A 27 -9.31 -8.49 -6.34
N ASN A 28 -8.51 -7.54 -5.88
CA ASN A 28 -7.72 -7.67 -4.65
C ASN A 28 -8.00 -6.60 -3.60
N TYR A 29 -8.76 -5.56 -3.94
CA TYR A 29 -9.23 -4.56 -2.99
C TYR A 29 -10.26 -5.16 -2.03
N THR A 30 -10.08 -4.91 -0.74
CA THR A 30 -11.09 -5.14 0.29
C THR A 30 -11.64 -3.79 0.71
N GLU A 31 -12.94 -3.58 0.50
CA GLU A 31 -13.59 -2.35 0.95
C GLU A 31 -13.57 -2.27 2.48
N TYR A 32 -13.15 -1.13 3.00
CA TYR A 32 -13.19 -0.84 4.43
C TYR A 32 -14.19 0.28 4.69
N THR A 33 -15.31 -0.07 5.32
CA THR A 33 -16.38 0.87 5.69
C THR A 33 -16.41 1.17 7.18
N GLY A 34 -15.34 0.83 7.91
CA GLY A 34 -15.19 1.14 9.33
C GLY A 34 -14.74 2.58 9.58
N ASP A 35 -14.31 2.87 10.81
CA ASP A 35 -13.88 4.20 11.23
C ASP A 35 -12.34 4.32 11.38
N SER A 36 -11.88 5.43 11.94
CA SER A 36 -10.45 5.70 12.13
C SER A 36 -9.82 5.01 13.34
N SER A 37 -10.55 4.14 14.06
CA SER A 37 -10.05 3.52 15.30
C SER A 37 -8.84 2.61 15.12
N PHE A 38 -8.63 2.06 13.91
CA PHE A 38 -7.46 1.22 13.62
C PHE A 38 -6.17 2.03 13.36
N LEU A 39 -6.28 3.36 13.18
CA LEU A 39 -5.13 4.19 12.83
C LEU A 39 -4.09 4.18 13.95
N SER A 40 -2.83 3.97 13.55
CA SER A 40 -1.68 4.06 14.44
C SER A 40 -0.95 5.39 14.25
N GLY A 41 -0.37 5.91 15.33
CA GLY A 41 0.43 7.14 15.29
C GLY A 41 1.74 6.98 14.52
N ALA A 42 2.38 8.12 14.23
CA ALA A 42 3.68 8.14 13.55
C ALA A 42 4.77 7.46 14.39
N THR A 43 5.65 6.71 13.72
CA THR A 43 6.85 6.12 14.35
C THR A 43 7.86 7.19 14.72
N GLU A 44 8.77 6.91 15.65
CA GLU A 44 9.81 7.85 16.04
C GLU A 44 10.70 8.28 14.87
N ARG A 45 11.14 7.30 14.06
CA ARG A 45 11.88 7.58 12.82
C ARG A 45 11.14 8.52 11.87
N THR A 46 9.80 8.42 11.80
CA THR A 46 8.97 9.33 10.99
C THR A 46 8.97 10.75 11.56
N LYS A 47 8.86 10.89 12.89
CA LYS A 47 8.88 12.21 13.55
C LYS A 47 10.23 12.90 13.37
N GLU A 48 11.33 12.20 13.63
CA GLU A 48 12.69 12.73 13.45
C GLU A 48 12.95 13.22 12.02
N LEU A 49 12.51 12.42 11.02
CA LEU A 49 12.61 12.80 9.62
C LEU A 49 11.82 14.10 9.35
N MET A 50 10.60 14.18 9.90
CA MET A 50 9.74 15.34 9.73
C MET A 50 10.33 16.59 10.40
N GLU A 51 10.87 16.47 11.62
CA GLU A 51 11.54 17.55 12.34
C GLU A 51 12.76 18.07 11.57
N LYS A 52 13.58 17.15 11.02
CA LYS A 52 14.70 17.52 10.16
C LYS A 52 14.26 18.24 8.89
N PHE A 53 13.15 17.84 8.29
CA PHE A 53 12.61 18.56 7.13
C PHE A 53 12.13 19.97 7.53
N GLN A 54 11.42 20.08 8.65
CA GLN A 54 10.90 21.36 9.15
C GLN A 54 12.02 22.35 9.50
N SER A 55 13.18 21.88 9.96
CA SER A 55 14.32 22.76 10.25
C SER A 55 14.92 23.43 9.00
N PHE A 56 14.62 22.94 7.80
CA PHE A 56 14.99 23.62 6.54
C PHE A 56 13.98 24.68 6.10
N LEU A 57 12.81 24.75 6.74
CA LEU A 57 11.75 25.69 6.43
C LEU A 57 11.69 26.88 7.42
N THR A 58 12.54 26.87 8.45
CA THR A 58 12.60 27.87 9.52
C THR A 58 13.95 28.58 9.50
#